data_AF-A0A2N5K0E5-F1
#
_entry.id   AF-A0A2N5K0E5-F1
#
_cell.length_a   1.000
_cell.length_b   1.000
_cell.length_c   1.000
_cell.angle_alpha   90.00
_cell.angle_beta   90.00
_cell.angle_gamma   90.00
#
_symmetry.space_group_name_H-M   'P 1'
#
loop_
_entity.id
_entity.type
_entity.pdbx_description
1 polymer ?
#
loop_
_entity_poly.entity_id
_entity_poly.type
_entity_poly.pdbx_seq_one_letter_code
_entity_poly.pdbx_strand_id
1 'polypeptide(L)'
;MSKLEAAFEQELYDTYHQAAAKGYRATYFFQMLGKYGGVGTAQRLLATDEVAEGLMKLWELRQLNISVEAVVFKPEYAALFTDVERGRARQRLTSVDYKAPWDRGE
;
A
#
# COMPACT_ATOMS: atom_id res chain seq x y z
N MET A 1 -15.41 -3.82 -11.92
CA MET A 1 -15.04 -3.33 -10.58
C MET A 1 -15.95 -3.98 -9.55
N SER A 2 -15.39 -4.91 -8.80
CA SER A 2 -16.02 -5.51 -7.63
C SER A 2 -16.09 -4.48 -6.51
N LYS A 3 -17.06 -4.63 -5.60
CA LYS A 3 -17.25 -3.73 -4.45
C LYS A 3 -15.97 -3.59 -3.59
N LEU A 4 -15.20 -4.67 -3.49
CA LEU A 4 -13.91 -4.70 -2.79
C LEU A 4 -12.82 -3.87 -3.48
N GLU A 5 -12.74 -3.90 -4.81
CA GLU A 5 -11.75 -3.13 -5.57
C GLU A 5 -11.99 -1.62 -5.40
N ALA A 6 -13.26 -1.20 -5.47
CA ALA A 6 -13.65 0.18 -5.24
C ALA A 6 -13.41 0.64 -3.79
N ALA A 7 -13.69 -0.23 -2.81
CA ALA A 7 -13.39 0.06 -1.41
C ALA A 7 -11.87 0.18 -1.17
N PHE A 8 -11.07 -0.68 -1.79
CA PHE A 8 -9.61 -0.62 -1.71
C PHE A 8 -9.06 0.65 -2.35
N GLU A 9 -9.57 1.03 -3.52
CA GLU A 9 -9.20 2.29 -4.17
C GLU A 9 -9.51 3.50 -3.29
N GLN A 10 -10.70 3.52 -2.69
CA GLN A 10 -11.09 4.60 -1.79
C GLN A 10 -10.21 4.66 -0.54
N GLU A 11 -9.84 3.50 0.03
CA GLU A 11 -8.88 3.41 1.14
C GLU A 11 -7.51 3.98 0.72
N LEU A 12 -7.02 3.69 -0.49
CA LEU A 12 -5.76 4.26 -0.97
C LEU A 12 -5.83 5.78 -1.21
N TYR A 13 -6.98 6.31 -1.60
CA TYR A 13 -7.20 7.75 -1.62
C TYR A 13 -7.17 8.35 -0.21
N ASP A 14 -7.79 7.68 0.77
CA ASP A 14 -7.76 8.11 2.16
C ASP A 14 -6.34 8.12 2.73
N THR A 15 -5.56 7.07 2.49
CA THR A 15 -4.14 7.03 2.92
C THR A 15 -3.31 8.13 2.26
N TYR A 16 -3.56 8.44 0.99
CA TYR A 16 -2.94 9.59 0.32
C TYR A 16 -3.30 10.91 1.03
N HIS A 17 -4.56 11.12 1.37
CA HIS A 17 -5.00 12.32 2.09
C HIS A 17 -4.39 12.41 3.49
N GLN A 18 -4.29 11.30 4.21
CA GLN A 18 -3.61 11.22 5.51
C GLN A 18 -2.12 11.59 5.39
N ALA A 19 -1.42 11.05 4.39
CA ALA A 19 -0.02 11.39 4.12
C ALA A 19 0.14 12.88 3.75
N ALA A 20 -0.77 13.40 2.91
CA ALA A 20 -0.79 14.79 2.49
C ALA A 20 -1.03 15.75 3.67
N ALA A 21 -1.88 15.37 4.62
CA ALA A 21 -2.09 16.12 5.86
C ALA A 21 -0.82 16.17 6.74
N LYS A 22 0.07 15.18 6.62
CA LYS A 22 1.39 15.16 7.27
C LYS A 22 2.51 15.81 6.44
N GLY A 23 2.16 16.48 5.34
CA GLY A 23 3.11 17.21 4.50
C GLY A 23 3.76 16.37 3.40
N TYR A 24 3.35 15.12 3.20
CA TYR A 24 3.83 14.30 2.07
C TYR A 24 2.76 14.10 1.01
N ARG A 25 2.96 14.73 -0.15
CA ARG A 25 2.06 14.61 -1.31
C ARG A 25 2.71 13.72 -2.37
N ALA A 26 2.33 12.45 -2.39
CA ALA A 26 2.77 11.49 -3.39
C ALA A 26 2.03 11.70 -4.73
N THR A 27 2.37 12.75 -5.48
CA THR A 27 1.68 13.10 -6.74
C THR A 27 1.71 11.98 -7.77
N TYR A 28 2.81 11.23 -7.84
CA TYR A 28 2.95 10.05 -8.72
C TYR A 28 1.95 8.95 -8.34
N PHE A 29 1.81 8.67 -7.04
CA PHE A 29 0.85 7.70 -6.52
C PHE A 29 -0.60 8.10 -6.84
N PHE A 30 -0.95 9.37 -6.63
CA PHE A 30 -2.29 9.88 -6.96
C PHE A 30 -2.62 9.73 -8.45
N GLN A 31 -1.66 10.00 -9.34
CA GLN A 31 -1.84 9.78 -10.78
C GLN A 31 -1.98 8.29 -11.12
N MET A 32 -1.23 7.41 -10.45
CA MET A 32 -1.39 5.97 -10.63
C MET A 32 -2.78 5.48 -10.24
N LEU A 33 -3.30 5.95 -9.09
CA LEU A 33 -4.66 5.60 -8.66
C LEU A 33 -5.70 5.98 -9.71
N GLY A 34 -5.64 7.21 -10.24
CA GLY A 34 -6.58 7.64 -11.28
C GLY A 34 -6.43 6.91 -12.61
N LYS A 35 -5.25 6.34 -12.89
CA LYS A 35 -4.95 5.68 -14.19
C LYS A 35 -5.13 4.17 -14.18
N TYR A 36 -4.79 3.51 -13.08
CA TYR A 36 -4.77 2.05 -12.95
C TYR A 36 -5.72 1.53 -11.86
N GLY A 37 -6.36 2.43 -11.12
CA GLY A 37 -7.17 2.12 -9.95
C GLY A 37 -6.34 1.70 -8.74
N GLY A 38 -7.02 1.41 -7.63
CA GLY A 38 -6.38 1.00 -6.40
C GLY A 38 -5.56 -0.28 -6.54
N VAL A 39 -6.21 -1.37 -6.97
CA VAL A 39 -5.60 -2.70 -7.09
C VAL A 39 -4.48 -2.70 -8.13
N GLY A 40 -4.69 -2.09 -9.30
CA GLY A 40 -3.67 -2.01 -10.34
C GLY A 40 -2.44 -1.20 -9.91
N THR A 41 -2.65 -0.15 -9.10
CA THR A 41 -1.54 0.62 -8.50
C THR A 41 -0.76 -0.25 -7.51
N ALA A 42 -1.45 -0.95 -6.61
CA ALA A 42 -0.81 -1.83 -5.64
C ALA A 42 -0.04 -2.98 -6.32
N GLN A 43 -0.63 -3.63 -7.31
CA GLN A 43 0.03 -4.66 -8.13
C GLN A 43 1.31 -4.17 -8.77
N ARG A 44 1.29 -2.97 -9.39
CA ARG A 44 2.49 -2.39 -10.00
C ARG A 44 3.54 -2.03 -8.98
N LEU A 45 3.13 -1.43 -7.87
CA LEU A 45 4.04 -1.13 -6.78
C LEU A 45 4.69 -2.40 -6.28
N LEU A 46 3.96 -3.51 -6.11
CA LEU A 46 4.48 -4.81 -5.67
C LEU A 46 5.23 -5.59 -6.77
N ALA A 47 5.01 -5.24 -8.04
CA ALA A 47 5.67 -5.89 -9.18
C ALA A 47 7.14 -5.51 -9.31
N THR A 48 7.51 -4.28 -8.95
CA THR A 48 8.92 -3.84 -8.92
C THR A 48 9.69 -4.51 -7.79
N ASP A 49 11.01 -4.66 -7.91
CA ASP A 49 11.82 -5.23 -6.81
C ASP A 49 12.22 -4.14 -5.81
N GLU A 50 12.33 -2.89 -6.29
CA GLU A 50 12.78 -1.75 -5.51
C GLU A 50 11.73 -1.29 -4.49
N VAL A 51 12.22 -0.93 -3.29
CA VAL A 51 11.42 -0.27 -2.27
C VAL A 51 10.92 1.05 -2.86
N ALA A 52 9.61 1.23 -2.95
CA ALA A 52 9.05 2.46 -3.48
C ALA A 52 9.53 3.65 -2.63
N GLU A 53 9.98 4.74 -3.28
CA GLU A 53 10.39 5.96 -2.58
C GLU A 53 9.29 6.48 -1.63
N GLY A 54 8.03 6.24 -1.98
CA GLY A 54 6.89 6.55 -1.10
C GLY A 54 6.85 5.75 0.20
N LEU A 55 7.33 4.50 0.21
CA LEU A 55 7.44 3.70 1.43
C LEU A 55 8.51 4.29 2.36
N MET A 56 9.68 4.66 1.84
CA MET A 56 10.73 5.32 2.63
C MET A 56 10.24 6.64 3.22
N LYS A 57 9.49 7.44 2.44
CA LYS A 57 8.93 8.68 2.96
C LYS A 57 7.93 8.45 4.09
N LEU A 58 7.06 7.45 3.94
CA LEU A 58 6.12 7.06 5.00
C LEU A 58 6.85 6.50 6.22
N TRP A 59 7.98 5.82 6.04
CA TRP A 59 8.86 5.38 7.12
C TRP A 59 9.43 6.56 7.92
N GLU A 60 9.97 7.57 7.23
CA GLU A 60 10.45 8.81 7.87
C GLU A 60 9.34 9.52 8.67
N LEU A 61 8.11 9.49 8.16
CA LEU A 61 6.93 10.05 8.84
C LEU A 61 6.36 9.16 9.96
N ARG A 62 6.92 7.97 10.17
CA ARG A 62 6.40 6.93 11.08
C ARG A 62 4.92 6.60 10.80
N GLN A 63 4.56 6.57 9.52
CA GLN A 63 3.21 6.34 8.99
C GLN A 63 3.18 5.16 8.01
N LEU A 64 3.89 4.09 8.34
CA LEU A 64 3.87 2.87 7.54
C LEU A 64 2.54 2.12 7.61
N ASN A 65 1.67 2.48 8.55
CA ASN A 65 0.32 1.95 8.63
C ASN A 65 -0.56 2.38 7.45
N ILE A 66 -0.27 3.50 6.80
CA ILE A 66 -1.02 3.98 5.64
C ILE A 66 -0.33 3.66 4.31
N SER A 67 0.74 2.86 4.33
CA SER A 67 1.40 2.42 3.09
C SER A 67 0.59 1.34 2.39
N VAL A 68 0.78 1.23 1.08
CA VAL A 68 0.09 0.22 0.26
C VAL A 68 0.45 -1.18 0.74
N GLU A 69 1.74 -1.44 0.95
CA GLU A 69 2.28 -2.71 1.45
C GLU A 69 1.64 -3.11 2.76
N ALA A 70 1.35 -2.14 3.63
CA ALA A 70 0.60 -2.42 4.81
C ALA A 70 -0.86 -2.71 4.40
N VAL A 71 -1.59 -1.81 3.75
CA VAL A 71 -3.03 -1.98 3.44
C VAL A 71 -3.37 -3.33 2.75
N VAL A 72 -2.48 -3.91 1.93
CA VAL A 72 -2.72 -5.22 1.28
C VAL A 72 -2.88 -6.38 2.26
N PHE A 73 -2.31 -6.26 3.46
CA PHE A 73 -2.47 -7.28 4.50
C PHE A 73 -3.80 -7.16 5.24
N LYS A 74 -4.59 -6.08 5.06
CA LYS A 74 -5.90 -5.97 5.71
C LYS A 74 -6.78 -7.17 5.27
N PRO A 75 -7.49 -7.83 6.20
CA PRO A 75 -8.27 -9.02 5.91
C PRO A 75 -9.39 -8.76 4.89
N GLU A 76 -9.93 -7.54 4.88
CA GLU A 76 -10.98 -7.09 3.95
C GLU A 76 -10.52 -7.13 2.48
N TYR A 77 -9.23 -6.89 2.25
CA TYR A 77 -8.64 -6.83 0.91
C TYR A 77 -7.77 -8.05 0.58
N ALA A 78 -7.62 -8.99 1.52
CA ALA A 78 -6.84 -10.21 1.33
C ALA A 78 -7.25 -10.98 0.06
N ALA A 79 -8.54 -10.99 -0.27
CA ALA A 79 -9.07 -11.67 -1.45
C ALA A 79 -8.69 -11.00 -2.78
N LEU A 80 -8.20 -9.75 -2.77
CA LEU A 80 -7.79 -9.01 -3.97
C LEU A 80 -6.34 -9.28 -4.37
N PHE A 81 -5.52 -9.81 -3.45
CA PHE A 81 -4.09 -10.00 -3.63
C PHE A 81 -3.71 -11.46 -3.46
N THR A 82 -2.80 -11.93 -4.29
CA THR A 82 -2.24 -13.27 -4.18
C THR A 82 -1.21 -13.34 -3.06
N ASP A 83 -0.95 -14.57 -2.59
CA ASP A 83 0.07 -14.82 -1.57
C ASP A 83 1.47 -14.33 -2.01
N VAL A 84 1.76 -14.40 -3.31
CA VAL A 84 3.00 -13.88 -3.90
C VAL A 84 3.11 -12.36 -3.72
N GLU A 85 2.05 -11.62 -4.02
CA GLU A 85 2.02 -10.16 -3.86
C GLU A 85 2.16 -9.75 -2.40
N ARG A 86 1.46 -10.45 -1.50
CA ARG A 86 1.53 -10.24 -0.06
C ARG A 86 2.92 -10.60 0.48
N GLY A 87 3.54 -11.67 -0.01
CA GLY A 87 4.91 -12.04 0.32
C GLY A 87 5.92 -10.94 -0.04
N ARG A 88 5.79 -10.33 -1.22
CA ARG A 88 6.60 -9.18 -1.64
C ARG A 88 6.37 -7.95 -0.75
N ALA A 89 5.11 -7.65 -0.43
CA ALA A 89 4.77 -6.59 0.52
C ALA A 89 5.45 -6.84 1.88
N ARG A 90 5.44 -8.09 2.35
CA ARG A 90 6.04 -8.50 3.63
C ARG A 90 7.54 -8.26 3.64
N GLN A 91 8.21 -8.69 2.57
CA GLN A 91 9.65 -8.56 2.42
C GLN A 91 10.06 -7.08 2.49
N ARG A 92 9.29 -6.19 1.85
CA ARG A 92 9.55 -4.74 1.88
C ARG A 92 9.34 -4.11 3.24
N LEU A 93 8.23 -4.44 3.91
CA LEU A 93 7.99 -3.95 5.26
C LEU A 93 9.11 -4.42 6.20
N THR A 94 9.56 -5.66 6.05
CA THR A 94 10.70 -6.22 6.79
C THR A 94 12.00 -5.47 6.50
N SER A 95 12.27 -5.08 5.25
CA SER A 95 13.46 -4.29 4.90
C SER A 95 13.51 -2.93 5.60
N VAL A 96 12.36 -2.37 5.99
CA VAL A 96 12.28 -1.10 6.75
C VAL A 96 12.02 -1.32 8.24
N ASP A 97 12.26 -2.55 8.73
CA ASP A 97 12.04 -2.98 10.12
C ASP A 97 10.60 -2.71 10.61
N TYR A 98 9.62 -2.87 9.71
CA TYR A 98 8.21 -2.70 10.02
C TYR A 98 7.43 -3.99 9.83
N LYS A 99 6.51 -4.25 10.76
CA LYS A 99 5.53 -5.31 10.64
C LYS A 99 4.14 -4.71 10.63
N ALA A 100 3.38 -4.97 9.56
CA ALA A 100 1.99 -4.54 9.51
C ALA A 100 1.22 -5.19 10.69
N PRO A 101 0.47 -4.43 11.50
CA PRO A 101 -0.19 -4.99 12.68
C PRO A 101 -1.31 -5.98 12.35
N TRP A 102 -1.70 -6.05 11.08
CA TRP A 102 -2.66 -7.01 10.54
C TRP A 102 -2.00 -8.12 9.72
N ASP A 103 -0.66 -8.14 9.59
CA ASP A 103 0.10 -9.33 9.24
C ASP A 103 0.03 -10.30 10.44
N ARG A 104 -1.09 -11.04 10.50
CA ARG A 104 -1.18 -12.24 11.33
C ARG A 104 -0.32 -13.30 10.67
N GLY A 105 0.99 -13.17 10.78
CA GLY A 105 1.90 -14.24 10.41
C GLY A 105 1.46 -15.51 11.13
N GLU A 106 1.26 -16.58 10.35
CA GLU A 106 1.21 -17.94 10.88
C GLU A 106 2.51 -18.28 11.62
#